data_AF-A0A821QRA9-F1
#
_entry.id   AF-A0A821QRA9-F1
#
_cell.length_a   1.000
_cell.length_b   1.000
_cell.length_c   1.000
_cell.angle_alpha   90.00
_cell.angle_beta   90.00
_cell.angle_gamma   90.00
#
_symmetry.space_group_name_H-M   'P 1'
#
loop_
_entity.id
_entity.type
_entity.pdbx_description
1 polymer ?
#
loop_
_entity_poly.entity_id
_entity_poly.type
_entity_poly.pdbx_seq_one_letter_code
_entity_poly.pdbx_strand_id
1 'polypeptide(L)'
;MSTTNNTISLAEKDVDKAIESVQEYYDTIETNIDNVIEQIQTIISNPIDDTLVKSSIENLIKPLAKQYSDKHKDLHGSISKI
;
A
#
# COMPACT_ATOMS: atom_id res chain seq x y z
N MET A 1 32.77 25.76 -4.62
CA MET A 1 31.38 25.91 -5.13
C MET A 1 30.87 24.64 -5.82
N SER A 2 31.71 23.81 -6.47
CA SER A 2 31.25 22.59 -7.17
C SER A 2 30.69 21.49 -6.24
N THR A 3 31.28 21.29 -5.06
CA THR A 3 30.91 20.20 -4.14
C THR A 3 29.50 20.37 -3.54
N THR A 4 29.16 21.59 -3.11
CA THR A 4 27.85 21.91 -2.51
C THR A 4 26.71 21.70 -3.51
N ASN A 5 26.89 22.14 -4.76
CA ASN A 5 25.88 21.94 -5.81
C ASN A 5 25.64 20.46 -6.10
N ASN A 6 26.70 19.63 -6.09
CA ASN A 6 26.57 18.19 -6.26
C ASN A 6 25.87 17.51 -5.07
N THR A 7 26.03 18.02 -3.85
CA THR A 7 25.38 17.43 -2.66
C THR A 7 23.89 17.73 -2.63
N ILE A 8 23.49 18.94 -3.03
CA ILE A 8 22.08 19.34 -3.14
C ILE A 8 21.38 18.50 -4.21
N SER A 9 22.01 18.31 -5.38
CA SER A 9 21.44 17.49 -6.46
C SER A 9 21.24 16.02 -6.07
N LEU A 10 22.12 15.46 -5.22
CA LEU A 10 21.95 14.11 -4.68
C LEU A 10 20.77 14.03 -3.70
N ALA A 11 20.64 15.00 -2.80
CA ALA A 11 19.53 15.06 -1.85
C ALA A 11 18.16 15.22 -2.56
N GLU A 12 18.08 16.06 -3.60
CA GLU A 12 16.88 16.21 -4.43
C GLU A 12 16.50 14.88 -5.07
N LYS A 13 17.47 14.17 -5.65
CA LYS A 13 17.23 12.86 -6.26
C LYS A 13 16.74 11.81 -5.26
N ASP A 14 17.22 11.82 -4.03
CA ASP A 14 16.76 10.86 -3.02
C ASP A 14 15.37 11.23 -2.50
N VAL A 15 15.04 12.52 -2.36
CA VAL A 15 13.67 12.97 -2.08
C VAL A 15 12.69 12.57 -3.19
N ASP A 16 13.06 12.71 -4.46
CA ASP A 16 12.21 12.30 -5.59
C ASP A 16 11.89 10.79 -5.52
N LYS A 17 12.88 9.94 -5.25
CA LYS A 17 12.65 8.49 -5.05
C LYS A 17 11.75 8.20 -3.85
N ALA A 18 11.85 8.99 -2.78
CA ALA A 18 10.98 8.86 -1.61
C ALA A 18 9.52 9.12 -2.02
N ILE A 19 9.29 10.19 -2.79
CA ILE A 19 7.98 10.56 -3.30
C ILE A 19 7.42 9.46 -4.21
N GLU A 20 8.21 8.96 -5.16
CA GLU A 20 7.83 7.85 -6.04
C GLU A 20 7.44 6.59 -5.23
N SER A 21 8.25 6.23 -4.24
CA SER A 21 7.97 5.06 -3.38
C SER A 21 6.68 5.22 -2.58
N VAL A 22 6.35 6.44 -2.13
CA VAL A 22 5.09 6.75 -1.44
C VAL A 22 3.91 6.66 -2.42
N GLN A 23 4.05 7.17 -3.64
CA GLN A 23 3.01 7.08 -4.66
C GLN A 23 2.69 5.62 -5.01
N GLU A 24 3.71 4.81 -5.29
CA GLU A 24 3.54 3.38 -5.58
C GLU A 24 2.90 2.61 -4.40
N TYR A 25 3.16 3.03 -3.17
CA TYR A 25 2.50 2.48 -1.98
C TYR A 25 0.99 2.75 -2.00
N TYR A 26 0.59 4.00 -2.26
CA TYR A 26 -0.83 4.38 -2.31
C TYR A 26 -1.57 3.78 -3.50
N ASP A 27 -0.97 3.74 -4.69
CA ASP A 27 -1.58 3.13 -5.89
C ASP A 27 -1.91 1.64 -5.66
N THR A 28 -1.02 0.93 -4.96
CA THR A 28 -1.25 -0.47 -4.58
C THR A 28 -2.40 -0.59 -3.58
N ILE A 29 -2.52 0.35 -2.64
CA ILE A 29 -3.61 0.34 -1.67
C ILE A 29 -4.96 0.52 -2.35
N GLU A 30 -5.05 1.51 -3.24
CA GLU A 30 -6.27 1.82 -3.99
C GLU A 30 -6.72 0.61 -4.80
N THR A 31 -5.81 0.01 -5.56
CA THR A 31 -6.11 -1.17 -6.39
C THR A 31 -6.66 -2.35 -5.57
N ASN A 32 -6.08 -2.71 -4.42
CA ASN A 32 -6.65 -3.83 -3.66
C ASN A 32 -7.89 -3.44 -2.86
N ILE A 33 -8.12 -2.17 -2.53
CA ILE A 33 -9.40 -1.73 -1.96
C ILE A 33 -10.52 -1.95 -2.98
N ASP A 34 -10.33 -1.56 -4.23
CA ASP A 34 -11.33 -1.77 -5.29
C ASP A 34 -11.63 -3.26 -5.48
N ASN A 35 -10.59 -4.10 -5.54
CA ASN A 35 -10.75 -5.55 -5.64
C ASN A 35 -11.49 -6.16 -4.43
N VAL A 36 -11.23 -5.67 -3.22
CA VAL A 36 -11.97 -6.10 -2.03
C VAL A 36 -13.44 -5.70 -2.13
N ILE A 37 -13.74 -4.49 -2.61
CA ILE A 37 -15.11 -4.03 -2.79
C ILE A 37 -15.85 -4.93 -3.79
N GLU A 38 -15.24 -5.25 -4.93
CA GLU A 38 -15.84 -6.15 -5.94
C GLU A 38 -16.11 -7.56 -5.38
N GLN A 39 -15.16 -8.10 -4.61
CA GLN A 39 -15.33 -9.41 -3.98
C GLN A 39 -16.42 -9.39 -2.90
N ILE A 40 -16.50 -8.33 -2.09
CA ILE A 40 -17.58 -8.14 -1.11
C ILE A 40 -18.93 -8.05 -1.82
N GLN A 41 -19.04 -7.26 -2.89
CA GLN A 41 -20.28 -7.14 -3.68
C GLN A 41 -20.71 -8.49 -4.26
N THR A 42 -19.77 -9.30 -4.74
CA THR A 42 -20.02 -10.66 -5.24
C THR A 42 -20.57 -11.57 -4.12
N ILE A 43 -19.95 -11.54 -2.95
CA ILE A 43 -20.37 -12.33 -1.78
C ILE A 43 -21.78 -11.93 -1.34
N ILE A 44 -22.07 -10.63 -1.25
CA ILE A 44 -23.38 -10.11 -0.80
C ILE A 44 -24.47 -10.39 -1.83
N SER A 45 -24.15 -10.41 -3.13
CA SER A 45 -25.13 -10.66 -4.20
C SER A 45 -25.58 -12.12 -4.29
N ASN A 46 -24.90 -13.04 -3.60
CA ASN A 46 -25.27 -14.46 -3.54
C ASN A 46 -25.23 -15.01 -2.10
N PRO A 47 -26.10 -14.52 -1.20
CA PRO A 47 -26.01 -14.84 0.21
C PRO A 47 -26.57 -16.25 0.48
N ILE A 48 -25.71 -17.16 0.92
CA ILE A 48 -26.10 -18.52 1.36
C ILE A 48 -26.23 -18.57 2.91
N ASP A 49 -25.36 -17.87 3.63
CA ASP A 49 -25.30 -17.79 5.11
C ASP A 49 -24.47 -16.56 5.55
N ASP A 50 -25.01 -15.73 6.44
CA ASP A 50 -24.33 -14.54 6.99
C ASP A 50 -22.99 -14.86 7.67
N THR A 51 -22.87 -16.05 8.27
CA THR A 51 -21.64 -16.52 8.92
C THR A 51 -20.55 -16.80 7.88
N LEU A 52 -20.93 -17.41 6.75
CA LEU A 52 -20.04 -17.67 5.62
C LEU A 52 -19.63 -16.36 4.93
N VAL A 53 -20.57 -15.42 4.78
CA VAL A 53 -20.29 -14.07 4.25
C VAL A 53 -19.25 -13.38 5.13
N LYS A 54 -19.49 -13.32 6.44
CA LYS A 54 -18.55 -12.71 7.39
C LYS A 54 -17.17 -13.36 7.35
N SER A 55 -17.11 -14.69 7.38
CA SER A 55 -15.83 -15.42 7.33
C SER A 55 -15.07 -15.15 6.01
N SER A 56 -15.78 -15.11 4.89
CA SER A 56 -15.18 -14.83 3.58
C SER A 56 -14.61 -13.40 3.51
N ILE A 57 -15.34 -12.42 4.02
CA ILE A 57 -14.89 -11.02 4.11
C ILE A 57 -13.67 -10.91 5.03
N GLU A 58 -13.69 -11.55 6.20
CA GLU A 58 -12.54 -11.54 7.11
C GLU A 58 -11.28 -12.17 6.50
N ASN A 59 -11.45 -13.26 5.76
CA ASN A 59 -10.35 -13.94 5.06
C ASN A 59 -9.78 -13.11 3.91
N LEU A 60 -10.56 -12.20 3.33
CA LEU A 60 -10.11 -11.23 2.35
C LEU A 60 -9.36 -10.07 2.98
N ILE A 61 -9.91 -9.48 4.05
CA ILE A 61 -9.39 -8.25 4.65
C ILE A 61 -8.12 -8.51 5.47
N LYS A 62 -8.05 -9.60 6.26
CA LYS A 62 -6.92 -9.85 7.17
C LYS A 62 -5.57 -9.95 6.45
N PRO A 63 -5.42 -10.72 5.35
CA PRO A 63 -4.15 -10.78 4.62
C PRO A 63 -3.74 -9.44 4.02
N LEU A 64 -4.68 -8.67 3.47
CA LEU A 64 -4.40 -7.35 2.89
C LEU A 64 -3.98 -6.34 3.95
N ALA A 65 -4.66 -6.32 5.10
CA ALA A 65 -4.27 -5.48 6.22
C ALA A 65 -2.84 -5.78 6.69
N LYS A 66 -2.45 -7.07 6.73
CA LYS A 66 -1.08 -7.49 7.02
C LYS A 66 -0.10 -7.02 5.95
N GLN A 67 -0.41 -7.24 4.67
CA GLN A 67 0.41 -6.81 3.55
C GLN A 67 0.67 -5.30 3.57
N TYR A 68 -0.35 -4.49 3.88
CA TYR A 68 -0.20 -3.04 4.00
C TYR A 68 0.62 -2.62 5.21
N SER A 69 0.43 -3.28 6.36
CA SER A 69 1.28 -3.05 7.51
C SER A 69 2.76 -3.34 7.21
N ASP A 70 3.03 -4.44 6.49
CA ASP A 70 4.40 -4.83 6.10
C ASP A 70 4.97 -3.83 5.08
N LYS A 71 4.22 -3.50 4.03
CA LYS A 71 4.65 -2.53 2.99
C LYS A 71 4.85 -1.12 3.58
N HIS A 72 4.04 -0.71 4.56
CA HIS A 72 4.22 0.55 5.29
C HIS A 72 5.55 0.59 6.06
N LYS A 73 5.86 -0.52 6.76
CA LYS A 73 7.12 -0.65 7.50
C LYS A 73 8.32 -0.61 6.56
N ASP A 74 8.23 -1.26 5.40
CA ASP A 74 9.29 -1.27 4.39
C ASP A 74 9.49 0.11 3.76
N LEU A 75 8.39 0.82 3.45
CA LEU A 75 8.42 2.19 2.97
C LEU A 75 9.07 3.11 3.99
N HIS A 76 8.65 3.04 5.25
CA HIS A 76 9.23 3.82 6.34
C HIS A 76 10.72 3.54 6.52
N GLY A 77 11.12 2.26 6.44
CA GLY A 77 12.52 1.85 6.51
C GLY A 77 13.36 2.30 5.31
N SER A 78 12.75 2.47 4.14
CA SER A 78 13.40 3.00 2.94
C SER A 78 13.58 4.52 3.03
N ILE A 79 12.53 5.25 3.45
CA ILE A 79 12.57 6.71 3.59
C ILE A 79 13.51 7.14 4.72
N SER A 80 13.56 6.42 5.84
CA SER A 80 14.41 6.78 6.99
C SER A 80 15.92 6.71 6.71
N LYS A 81 16.32 6.17 5.56
CA LYS A 81 17.73 6.05 5.12
C LYS A 81 18.15 7.16 4.16
N ILE A 82 17.20 8.00 3.75
CA ILE A 82 17.40 9.22 2.95
C ILE A 82 17.79 10.35 3.89
#